data_AF-A0A0J9V457-F1
#
_entry.id   AF-A0A0J9V457-F1
#
_cell.length_a   1.000
_cell.length_b   1.000
_cell.length_c   1.000
_cell.angle_alpha   90.00
_cell.angle_beta   90.00
_cell.angle_gamma   90.00
#
_symmetry.space_group_name_H-M   'P 1'
#
loop_
_entity.id
_entity.type
_entity.pdbx_description
1 polymer ?
#
loop_
_entity_poly.entity_id
_entity_poly.type
_entity_poly.pdbx_seq_one_letter_code
_entity_poly.pdbx_strand_id
1 'polypeptide(L)'
;MGSGTSSSSSSSSRRQKVQVGWYRFVPFLGYHHVLMILIAIAIILLSLLLAGCSSSSPLIPDIFLLSIYYKSYTAVPDTAQVDYNLHSAIENIAGDASLQARVGYFGICINPDGGSWLCSNNATALAKEVDVDQDPLNLIWLAAQFKDMIVFPYLM
;
A
#
# COMPACT_ATOMS: atom_id res chain seq x y z
N MET A 1 91.07 20.39 39.34
CA MET A 1 90.11 19.30 39.61
C MET A 1 88.77 19.93 39.94
N GLY A 2 87.68 19.89 39.18
CA GLY A 2 87.32 19.57 37.81
C GLY A 2 85.98 20.32 37.61
N SER A 3 85.90 21.26 36.67
CA SER A 3 85.40 21.08 35.29
C SER A 3 83.88 20.90 35.18
N GLY A 4 83.23 21.85 34.50
CA GLY A 4 82.20 21.52 33.51
C GLY A 4 80.75 21.81 33.90
N THR A 5 80.32 23.04 33.67
CA THR A 5 78.96 23.32 33.22
C THR A 5 78.71 22.68 31.84
N SER A 6 77.45 22.33 31.59
CA SER A 6 76.82 21.95 30.32
C SER A 6 77.17 20.59 29.69
N SER A 7 76.14 19.76 29.50
CA SER A 7 75.76 19.23 28.18
C SER A 7 74.57 18.25 28.26
N SER A 8 73.54 18.54 27.44
CA SER A 8 72.73 17.60 26.64
C SER A 8 71.96 16.45 27.34
N SER A 9 70.70 16.13 27.05
CA SER A 9 70.10 15.95 25.71
C SER A 9 68.59 15.66 25.80
N SER A 10 67.85 16.12 24.79
CA SER A 10 66.67 15.47 24.16
C SER A 10 65.46 15.11 25.06
N SER A 11 64.25 15.63 24.83
CA SER A 11 63.55 15.55 23.55
C SER A 11 62.36 16.51 23.53
N SER A 12 62.42 17.47 22.61
CA SER A 12 61.23 18.13 22.07
C SER A 12 60.62 17.21 21.01
N SER A 13 59.30 17.31 20.82
CA SER A 13 58.50 16.61 19.80
C SER A 13 58.36 15.11 20.07
N ARG A 14 57.17 14.57 20.31
CA ARG A 14 55.94 14.82 19.55
C ARG A 14 54.78 14.29 20.39
N ARG A 15 53.83 15.14 20.79
CA ARG A 15 52.47 14.65 21.11
C ARG A 15 51.95 14.07 19.81
N GLN A 16 52.09 12.76 19.60
CA GLN A 16 51.30 12.08 18.58
C GLN A 16 49.85 12.15 19.06
N LYS A 17 49.13 13.18 18.61
CA LYS A 17 47.68 13.15 18.57
C LYS A 17 47.31 12.01 17.64
N VAL A 18 47.04 10.84 18.19
CA VAL A 18 46.29 9.79 17.49
C VAL A 18 44.86 10.31 17.37
N GLN A 19 44.64 11.16 16.36
CA GLN A 19 43.32 11.64 15.96
C GLN A 19 43.17 11.39 14.47
N VAL A 20 43.05 10.13 14.05
CA VAL A 20 42.46 9.75 12.75
C VAL A 20 42.27 8.23 12.71
N GLY A 21 41.23 7.75 13.37
CA GLY A 21 40.76 6.36 13.26
C GLY A 21 39.25 6.28 13.18
N TRP A 22 38.55 7.06 14.02
CA TRP A 22 37.09 7.10 14.07
C TRP A 22 36.41 7.98 13.00
N TYR A 23 37.03 9.07 12.55
CA TYR A 23 36.46 9.92 11.48
C TYR A 23 36.32 9.21 10.12
N ARG A 24 37.01 8.08 9.93
CA ARG A 24 36.90 7.24 8.72
C ARG A 24 35.70 6.30 8.74
N PHE A 25 35.14 6.01 9.92
CA PHE A 25 33.92 5.22 10.09
C PHE A 25 32.65 6.06 10.10
N VAL A 26 32.74 7.38 10.31
CA VAL A 26 31.59 8.31 10.21
C VAL A 26 30.89 8.26 8.84
N PRO A 27 31.60 8.27 7.67
CA PRO A 27 30.94 8.11 6.37
C PRO A 27 30.41 6.69 6.14
N PHE A 28 30.99 5.67 6.79
CA PHE A 28 30.51 4.29 6.72
C PHE A 28 29.22 4.09 7.53
N LEU A 29 29.14 4.70 8.72
CA LEU A 29 27.95 4.72 9.56
C LEU A 29 26.81 5.49 8.89
N GLY A 30 27.12 6.65 8.30
CA GLY A 30 26.16 7.45 7.53
C GLY A 30 25.62 6.70 6.32
N TYR A 31 26.50 6.11 5.50
CA TYR A 31 26.09 5.31 4.33
C TYR A 31 25.20 4.13 4.73
N HIS A 32 25.55 3.41 5.80
CA HIS A 32 24.73 2.32 6.31
C HIS A 32 23.36 2.79 6.81
N HIS A 33 23.27 3.92 7.51
CA HIS A 33 21.99 4.48 7.94
C HIS A 33 21.12 4.96 6.77
N VAL A 34 21.71 5.61 5.76
CA VAL A 34 20.99 6.02 4.54
C VAL A 34 20.43 4.79 3.83
N LEU A 35 21.23 3.73 3.71
CA LEU A 35 20.81 2.47 3.09
C LEU A 35 19.72 1.77 3.92
N MET A 36 19.83 1.75 5.26
CA MET A 36 18.78 1.23 6.14
C MET A 36 17.47 2.01 6.01
N ILE A 37 17.52 3.33 5.93
CA ILE A 37 16.32 4.18 5.74
C ILE A 37 15.69 3.91 4.39
N LEU A 38 16.48 3.81 3.32
CA LEU A 38 15.98 3.52 1.97
C LEU A 38 15.31 2.14 1.93
N ILE A 39 15.93 1.11 2.51
CA ILE A 39 15.33 -0.23 2.59
C ILE A 39 14.07 -0.22 3.46
N ALA A 40 14.05 0.49 4.59
CA ALA A 40 12.86 0.58 5.44
C ALA A 40 11.68 1.23 4.69
N ILE A 41 11.92 2.33 3.96
CA ILE A 41 10.90 2.96 3.11
C ILE A 41 10.45 1.99 2.02
N ALA A 42 11.38 1.30 1.35
CA ALA A 42 11.04 0.33 0.31
C ALA A 42 10.18 -0.82 0.84
N ILE A 43 10.48 -1.36 2.03
CA ILE A 43 9.67 -2.40 2.68
C ILE A 43 8.28 -1.88 3.01
N ILE A 44 8.16 -0.68 3.60
CA ILE A 44 6.86 -0.09 3.93
C ILE A 44 6.02 0.12 2.66
N LEU A 45 6.62 0.70 1.61
CA LEU A 45 5.94 0.90 0.33
C LEU A 45 5.53 -0.43 -0.32
N LEU A 46 6.38 -1.46 -0.24
CA LEU A 46 6.08 -2.79 -0.73
C LEU A 46 4.93 -3.43 0.06
N SER A 47 4.89 -3.30 1.39
CA SER A 47 3.78 -3.77 2.22
C SER A 47 2.46 -3.07 1.89
N LEU A 48 2.49 -1.75 1.65
CA LEU A 48 1.32 -0.99 1.21
C LEU A 48 0.86 -1.40 -0.19
N LEU A 49 1.77 -1.90 -1.05
CA LEU A 49 1.45 -2.37 -2.39
C LEU A 49 0.84 -3.78 -2.36
N LEU A 50 1.37 -4.69 -1.53
CA LEU A 50 0.78 -6.01 -1.28
C LEU A 50 -0.60 -5.90 -0.59
N ALA A 51 -0.82 -4.85 0.18
CA ALA A 51 -2.08 -4.56 0.83
C ALA A 51 -3.23 -4.31 -0.16
N GLY A 52 -2.91 -3.89 -1.39
CA GLY A 52 -3.89 -3.67 -2.47
C GLY A 52 -4.83 -2.48 -2.23
N CYS A 53 -5.34 -1.95 -3.35
CA CYS A 53 -6.28 -0.84 -3.47
C CYS A 53 -5.79 0.56 -3.03
N SER A 54 -5.01 1.22 -3.89
CA SER A 54 -4.62 2.63 -3.77
C SER A 54 -4.96 3.42 -5.03
N SER A 55 -5.48 4.64 -4.87
CA SER A 55 -5.79 5.57 -5.98
C SER A 55 -4.53 6.17 -6.61
N SER A 56 -3.36 5.98 -6.00
CA SER A 56 -2.15 6.75 -6.29
C SER A 56 -1.41 6.36 -7.58
N SER A 57 -1.83 5.30 -8.29
CA SER A 57 -1.19 4.91 -9.54
C SER A 57 -2.16 4.17 -10.48
N PRO A 58 -2.19 4.50 -11.79
CA PRO A 58 -3.07 3.85 -12.78
C PRO A 58 -2.88 2.33 -12.90
N LEU A 59 -1.70 1.80 -12.52
CA LEU A 59 -1.41 0.36 -12.56
C LEU A 59 -1.70 -0.38 -11.24
N ILE A 60 -1.87 0.34 -10.12
CA ILE A 60 -2.11 -0.29 -8.80
C ILE A 60 -3.54 -0.81 -8.59
N PRO A 61 -4.63 -0.26 -9.17
CA PRO A 61 -5.95 -0.83 -8.96
C PRO A 61 -6.13 -2.22 -9.60
N ASP A 62 -5.20 -2.70 -10.43
CA ASP A 62 -5.23 -4.04 -11.03
C ASP A 62 -4.77 -5.17 -10.10
N ILE A 63 -4.22 -4.84 -8.92
CA ILE A 63 -3.98 -5.84 -7.86
C ILE A 63 -5.20 -5.85 -6.93
N PHE A 64 -6.06 -6.86 -7.10
CA PHE A 64 -7.29 -7.04 -6.33
C PHE A 64 -7.54 -8.52 -6.06
N LEU A 65 -8.18 -8.80 -4.93
CA LEU A 65 -8.67 -10.14 -4.59
C LEU A 65 -10.02 -10.42 -5.26
N LEU A 66 -10.86 -9.39 -5.33
CA LEU A 66 -12.19 -9.47 -5.90
C LEU A 66 -12.48 -8.18 -6.66
N SER A 67 -13.02 -8.32 -7.88
CA SER A 67 -13.61 -7.22 -8.63
C SER A 67 -15.05 -7.56 -8.96
N ILE A 68 -15.95 -6.65 -8.60
CA ILE A 68 -17.37 -6.73 -8.88
C ILE A 68 -17.75 -5.47 -9.62
N TYR A 69 -18.53 -5.61 -10.69
CA TYR A 69 -18.93 -4.47 -11.50
C TYR A 69 -20.28 -4.72 -12.16
N TYR A 70 -21.01 -3.65 -12.42
CA TYR A 70 -22.17 -3.71 -13.28
C TYR A 70 -21.74 -3.76 -14.73
N LYS A 71 -22.40 -4.63 -15.49
CA LYS A 71 -22.22 -4.76 -16.92
C LYS A 71 -23.51 -5.28 -17.52
N SER A 72 -24.01 -4.59 -18.54
CA SER A 72 -25.07 -5.13 -19.39
C SER A 72 -24.48 -6.25 -20.25
N TYR A 73 -25.06 -7.44 -20.14
CA TYR A 73 -24.68 -8.60 -20.94
C TYR A 73 -25.94 -9.38 -21.29
N THR A 74 -25.92 -10.07 -22.42
CA THR A 74 -26.99 -11.01 -22.76
C THR A 74 -26.78 -12.30 -21.98
N ALA A 75 -27.72 -12.65 -21.10
CA ALA A 75 -27.63 -13.90 -20.34
C ALA A 75 -27.54 -15.12 -21.26
N VAL A 76 -26.58 -16.00 -20.95
CA VAL A 76 -26.42 -17.31 -21.58
C VAL A 76 -26.65 -18.35 -20.49
N PRO A 77 -27.54 -19.34 -20.70
CA PRO A 77 -27.81 -20.36 -19.70
C PRO A 77 -26.58 -21.24 -19.47
N ASP A 78 -26.26 -21.47 -18.20
CA ASP A 78 -25.15 -22.32 -17.76
C ASP A 78 -25.62 -23.34 -16.71
N THR A 79 -25.08 -24.55 -16.74
CA THR A 79 -25.40 -25.61 -15.76
C THR A 79 -25.01 -25.27 -14.31
N ALA A 80 -24.12 -24.30 -14.10
CA ALA A 80 -23.76 -23.77 -12.80
C ALA A 80 -24.77 -22.73 -12.26
N GLN A 81 -25.73 -22.28 -13.08
CA GLN A 81 -26.78 -21.37 -12.65
C GLN A 81 -27.97 -22.17 -12.10
N VAL A 82 -28.28 -21.95 -10.82
CA VAL A 82 -29.42 -22.61 -10.16
C VAL A 82 -30.76 -22.01 -10.62
N ASP A 83 -30.80 -20.69 -10.87
CA ASP A 83 -31.96 -19.99 -11.41
C ASP A 83 -31.53 -19.04 -12.53
N TYR A 84 -31.99 -19.31 -13.74
CA TYR A 84 -31.72 -18.50 -14.93
C TYR A 84 -32.46 -17.16 -14.92
N ASN A 85 -33.64 -17.09 -14.28
CA ASN A 85 -34.49 -15.90 -14.30
C ASN A 85 -33.96 -14.78 -13.39
N LEU A 86 -33.01 -15.09 -12.50
CA LEU A 86 -32.39 -14.11 -11.61
C LEU A 86 -31.71 -12.97 -12.39
N HIS A 87 -31.19 -13.24 -13.59
CA HIS A 87 -30.60 -12.21 -14.43
C HIS A 87 -31.58 -11.07 -14.74
N SER A 88 -32.83 -11.38 -15.11
CA SER A 88 -33.85 -10.36 -15.40
C SER A 88 -34.20 -9.53 -14.15
N ALA A 89 -34.22 -10.13 -12.97
CA ALA A 89 -34.46 -9.39 -11.74
C ALA A 89 -33.31 -8.43 -11.42
N ILE A 90 -32.06 -8.89 -11.58
CA ILE A 90 -30.87 -8.06 -11.37
C ILE A 90 -30.80 -6.94 -12.42
N GLU A 91 -31.10 -7.22 -13.68
CA GLU A 91 -31.11 -6.23 -14.76
C GLU A 91 -32.13 -5.12 -14.50
N ASN A 92 -33.34 -5.45 -14.04
CA ASN A 92 -34.37 -4.46 -13.71
C ASN A 92 -33.98 -3.55 -12.53
N ILE A 93 -33.17 -4.04 -11.59
CA ILE A 93 -32.71 -3.27 -10.43
C ILE A 93 -31.46 -2.46 -10.77
N ALA A 94 -30.51 -3.07 -11.46
CA ALA A 94 -29.25 -2.43 -11.85
C ALA A 94 -29.50 -1.33 -12.90
N GLY A 95 -30.48 -1.52 -13.80
CA GLY A 95 -30.77 -0.58 -14.87
C GLY A 95 -29.51 -0.24 -15.66
N ASP A 96 -29.21 1.07 -15.75
CA ASP A 96 -28.03 1.62 -16.41
C ASP A 96 -26.88 1.96 -15.44
N ALA A 97 -26.92 1.47 -14.20
CA ALA A 97 -25.86 1.73 -13.21
C ALA A 97 -24.50 1.20 -13.68
N SER A 98 -23.44 1.98 -13.46
CA SER A 98 -22.10 1.70 -14.01
C SER A 98 -20.98 1.78 -12.98
N LEU A 99 -21.13 1.11 -11.84
CA LEU A 99 -20.11 1.05 -10.78
C LEU A 99 -19.21 -0.18 -10.91
N GLN A 100 -17.91 0.00 -10.66
CA GLN A 100 -16.96 -1.09 -10.39
C GLN A 100 -16.36 -0.94 -8.99
N ALA A 101 -16.46 -1.98 -8.17
CA ALA A 101 -15.81 -2.10 -6.88
C ALA A 101 -14.69 -3.16 -6.93
N ARG A 102 -13.54 -2.85 -6.32
CA ARG A 102 -12.40 -3.76 -6.17
C ARG A 102 -12.01 -3.84 -4.71
N VAL A 103 -11.70 -5.05 -4.24
CA VAL A 103 -11.32 -5.32 -2.86
C VAL A 103 -9.86 -5.74 -2.81
N GLY A 104 -9.07 -5.00 -2.03
CA GLY A 104 -7.71 -5.37 -1.64
C GLY A 104 -7.69 -6.06 -0.27
N TYR A 105 -6.50 -6.37 0.23
CA TYR A 105 -6.33 -6.95 1.56
C TYR A 105 -6.77 -6.01 2.69
N PHE A 106 -6.49 -4.71 2.53
CA PHE A 106 -6.72 -3.74 3.61
C PHE A 106 -7.79 -2.68 3.28
N GLY A 107 -8.19 -2.55 2.01
CA GLY A 107 -9.08 -1.48 1.56
C GLY A 107 -9.94 -1.82 0.35
N ILE A 108 -10.79 -0.88 -0.02
CA ILE A 108 -11.74 -0.99 -1.13
C ILE A 108 -11.51 0.18 -2.09
N CYS A 109 -11.51 -0.10 -3.38
CA CYS A 109 -11.52 0.90 -4.44
C CYS A 109 -12.86 0.87 -5.16
N ILE A 110 -13.38 2.04 -5.53
CA ILE A 110 -14.55 2.14 -6.40
C ILE A 110 -14.25 3.01 -7.61
N ASN A 111 -14.94 2.74 -8.70
CA ASN A 111 -14.98 3.57 -9.88
C ASN A 111 -16.45 3.74 -10.28
N PRO A 112 -17.10 4.86 -9.89
CA PRO A 112 -18.54 5.07 -10.09
C PRO A 112 -18.92 5.35 -11.55
N ASP A 113 -18.03 5.98 -12.33
CA ASP A 113 -18.34 6.46 -13.68
C ASP A 113 -17.37 5.90 -14.75
N GLY A 114 -16.59 4.87 -14.43
CA GLY A 114 -15.52 4.36 -15.29
C GLY A 114 -14.31 5.28 -15.44
N GLY A 115 -14.26 6.40 -14.72
CA GLY A 115 -13.17 7.37 -14.68
C GLY A 115 -12.13 7.08 -13.59
N SER A 116 -12.14 7.88 -12.52
CA SER A 116 -11.16 7.83 -11.45
C SER A 116 -11.49 6.81 -10.35
N TRP A 117 -10.44 6.20 -9.79
CA TRP A 117 -10.54 5.28 -8.66
C TRP A 117 -10.53 6.03 -7.32
N LEU A 118 -11.55 5.80 -6.50
CA LEU A 118 -11.63 6.29 -5.12
C LEU A 118 -11.36 5.13 -4.17
N CYS A 119 -10.30 5.23 -3.37
CA CYS A 119 -9.88 4.14 -2.48
C CYS A 119 -9.98 4.56 -1.01
N SER A 120 -10.59 3.71 -0.19
CA SER A 120 -10.69 3.91 1.26
C SER A 120 -10.79 2.58 1.99
N ASN A 121 -10.35 2.58 3.25
CA ASN A 121 -10.55 1.45 4.15
C ASN A 121 -11.93 1.48 4.83
N ASN A 122 -12.62 2.62 4.76
CA ASN A 122 -13.95 2.82 5.33
C ASN A 122 -15.01 2.80 4.21
N ALA A 123 -15.77 1.70 4.14
CA ALA A 123 -16.83 1.53 3.16
C ALA A 123 -17.94 2.59 3.29
N THR A 124 -18.27 3.01 4.51
CA THR A 124 -19.27 4.06 4.75
C THR A 124 -18.83 5.41 4.20
N ALA A 125 -17.53 5.68 4.17
CA ALA A 125 -17.01 6.90 3.53
C ALA A 125 -17.19 6.83 2.02
N LEU A 126 -16.92 5.67 1.40
CA LEU A 126 -17.10 5.47 -0.04
C LEU A 126 -18.58 5.54 -0.45
N ALA A 127 -19.47 4.93 0.33
CA ALA A 127 -20.91 4.94 0.07
C ALA A 127 -21.54 6.35 0.15
N LYS A 128 -20.88 7.33 0.78
CA LYS A 128 -21.34 8.72 0.80
C LYS A 128 -20.98 9.50 -0.47
N GLU A 129 -20.00 9.01 -1.21
CA GLU A 129 -19.54 9.62 -2.47
C GLU A 129 -20.29 9.05 -3.69
N VAL A 130 -21.26 8.15 -3.46
CA VAL A 130 -22.00 7.43 -4.50
C VAL A 130 -23.50 7.58 -4.24
N ASP A 131 -24.27 7.75 -5.31
CA ASP A 131 -25.72 7.86 -5.25
C ASP A 131 -26.42 6.48 -5.36
N VAL A 132 -27.70 6.41 -4.99
CA VAL A 132 -28.50 5.20 -5.05
C VAL A 132 -28.63 4.69 -6.49
N ASP A 133 -28.70 5.60 -7.46
CA ASP A 133 -28.78 5.24 -8.89
C ASP A 133 -27.47 4.64 -9.41
N GLN A 134 -26.34 4.89 -8.74
CA GLN A 134 -25.02 4.39 -9.12
C GLN A 134 -24.70 3.04 -8.47
N ASP A 135 -25.22 2.78 -7.27
CA ASP A 135 -25.06 1.51 -6.53
C ASP A 135 -26.40 0.88 -6.06
N PRO A 136 -27.34 0.54 -6.97
CA PRO A 136 -28.67 0.07 -6.60
C PRO A 136 -28.67 -1.29 -5.88
N LEU A 137 -27.63 -2.11 -6.08
CA LEU A 137 -27.47 -3.42 -5.42
C LEU A 137 -26.46 -3.40 -4.26
N ASN A 138 -25.97 -2.22 -3.85
CA ASN A 138 -25.02 -2.05 -2.75
C ASN A 138 -23.73 -2.90 -2.91
N LEU A 139 -23.09 -2.86 -4.08
CA LEU A 139 -21.79 -3.48 -4.36
C LEU A 139 -20.71 -3.00 -3.38
N ILE A 140 -20.74 -1.74 -2.93
CA ILE A 140 -19.77 -1.22 -1.94
C ILE A 140 -19.92 -1.97 -0.61
N TRP A 141 -21.16 -2.23 -0.19
CA TRP A 141 -21.45 -2.99 1.03
C TRP A 141 -21.03 -4.45 0.88
N LEU A 142 -21.34 -5.08 -0.25
CA LEU A 142 -20.95 -6.47 -0.52
C LEU A 142 -19.42 -6.63 -0.55
N ALA A 143 -18.72 -5.68 -1.18
CA ALA A 143 -17.26 -5.59 -1.19
C ALA A 143 -16.68 -5.47 0.22
N ALA A 144 -17.30 -4.65 1.09
CA ALA A 144 -16.90 -4.52 2.49
C ALA A 144 -17.10 -5.82 3.28
N GLN A 145 -18.25 -6.47 3.10
CA GLN A 145 -18.56 -7.72 3.77
C GLN A 145 -17.60 -8.84 3.34
N PHE A 146 -17.22 -8.91 2.07
CA PHE A 146 -16.19 -9.83 1.59
C PHE A 146 -14.84 -9.58 2.27
N LYS A 147 -14.40 -8.31 2.32
CA LYS A 147 -13.15 -7.92 2.97
C LYS A 147 -13.13 -8.36 4.44
N ASP A 148 -14.20 -8.07 5.19
CA ASP A 148 -14.26 -8.34 6.62
C ASP A 148 -14.39 -9.83 6.96
N MET A 149 -15.12 -10.62 6.15
CA MET A 149 -15.33 -12.06 6.46
C MET A 149 -14.25 -12.98 5.91
N ILE A 150 -13.74 -12.73 4.71
CA ILE A 150 -12.90 -13.69 3.99
C ILE A 150 -11.41 -13.40 4.18
N VAL A 151 -11.04 -12.12 4.29
CA VAL A 151 -9.65 -11.72 4.28
C VAL A 151 -9.06 -11.59 5.69
N PHE A 152 -9.87 -11.19 6.68
CA PHE A 152 -9.40 -10.96 8.07
C PHE A 152 -10.37 -11.43 9.18
N PRO A 153 -10.73 -12.72 9.25
CA PRO A 153 -11.46 -13.25 10.41
C PRO A 153 -10.61 -13.37 11.70
N TYR A 154 -9.29 -13.16 11.64
CA TYR A 154 -8.34 -13.45 12.74
C TYR A 154 -7.94 -12.23 13.61
N LEU A 155 -8.55 -11.05 13.39
CA LEU A 155 -8.33 -9.83 14.20
C LEU A 155 -9.63 -9.26 14.81
N MET A 156 -10.69 -10.07 14.92
CA MET A 156 -11.81 -9.83 15.83
C MET A 156 -11.69 -10.75 17.06
#